data_AF-A0A830DEA5-F1
#
_entry.id   AF-A0A830DEA5-F1
#
_cell.length_a   1.000
_cell.length_b   1.000
_cell.length_c   1.000
_cell.angle_alpha   90.00
_cell.angle_beta   90.00
_cell.angle_gamma   90.00
#
_symmetry.space_group_name_H-M   'P 1'
#
loop_
_entity.id
_entity.type
_entity.pdbx_description
1 polymer ?
#
loop_
_entity_poly.entity_id
_entity_poly.type
_entity_poly.pdbx_seq_one_letter_code
_entity_poly.pdbx_strand_id
1 'polypeptide(L)'
;MPPLSDKELEERLSAAGNSLLKPPSSRDELLPVLDKIEELLQKVEQSPARSMQTALSPLMKALVAEELLKHSDVDVKVGVASCISEITRITAPDAPYDDDKMKDVFQLIVSSFESLSDTSSRSYEKRATILETVAKVRILCHHVGFRMRSDD
;
A
#
# COMPACT_ATOMS: atom_id res chain seq x y z
N MET A 1 0.88 2.26 -24.51
CA MET A 1 1.04 0.87 -24.05
C MET A 1 -0.36 0.27 -23.98
N PRO A 2 -0.62 -0.92 -24.54
CA PRO A 2 -1.94 -1.54 -24.44
C PRO A 2 -2.33 -1.76 -22.97
N PRO A 3 -3.64 -1.75 -22.65
CA PRO A 3 -4.10 -2.10 -21.30
C PRO A 3 -3.63 -3.51 -20.96
N LEU A 4 -3.08 -3.67 -19.74
CA LEU A 4 -2.68 -4.98 -19.23
C LEU A 4 -3.93 -5.84 -19.05
N SER A 5 -3.89 -7.09 -19.45
CA SER A 5 -4.94 -8.04 -19.07
C SER A 5 -4.88 -8.32 -17.57
N ASP A 6 -6.02 -8.68 -16.97
CA ASP A 6 -6.09 -9.03 -15.54
C ASP A 6 -5.09 -10.13 -15.18
N LYS A 7 -4.92 -11.13 -16.05
CA LYS A 7 -3.97 -12.22 -15.84
C LYS A 7 -2.52 -11.74 -15.81
N GLU A 8 -2.12 -10.85 -16.72
CA GLU A 8 -0.77 -10.26 -16.70
C GLU A 8 -0.56 -9.38 -15.47
N LEU A 9 -1.61 -8.70 -15.00
CA LEU A 9 -1.56 -7.89 -13.79
C LEU A 9 -1.38 -8.78 -12.55
N GLU A 10 -2.12 -9.89 -12.45
CA GLU A 10 -1.97 -10.90 -11.40
C GLU A 10 -0.54 -11.47 -11.35
N GLU A 11 0.00 -11.88 -12.50
CA GLU A 11 1.35 -12.43 -12.59
C GLU A 11 2.42 -11.43 -12.13
N ARG A 12 2.28 -10.15 -12.53
CA ARG A 12 3.21 -9.08 -12.13
C ARG A 12 3.12 -8.75 -10.65
N LEU A 13 1.92 -8.65 -10.09
CA LEU A 13 1.71 -8.38 -8.65
C LEU A 13 2.23 -9.53 -7.80
N SER A 14 1.99 -10.77 -8.21
CA SER A 14 2.52 -11.96 -7.54
C SER A 14 4.04 -11.99 -7.59
N ALA A 15 4.64 -11.75 -8.77
CA ALA A 15 6.09 -11.71 -8.92
C ALA A 15 6.73 -10.59 -8.07
N ALA A 16 6.15 -9.38 -8.10
CA ALA A 16 6.64 -8.25 -7.31
C ALA A 16 6.52 -8.54 -5.80
N GLY A 17 5.40 -9.09 -5.35
CA GLY A 17 5.22 -9.50 -3.95
C GLY A 17 6.25 -10.54 -3.51
N ASN A 18 6.50 -11.55 -4.34
CA ASN A 18 7.52 -12.57 -4.05
C ASN A 18 8.94 -12.00 -3.99
N SER A 19 9.28 -11.03 -4.85
CA SER A 19 10.57 -10.33 -4.75
C SER A 19 10.69 -9.50 -3.48
N LEU A 20 9.57 -8.91 -3.01
CA LEU A 20 9.56 -8.04 -1.84
C LEU A 20 9.63 -8.82 -0.51
N LEU A 21 9.40 -10.13 -0.52
CA LEU A 21 9.64 -11.00 0.64
C LEU A 21 11.12 -11.04 1.06
N LYS A 22 12.03 -10.71 0.13
CA LYS A 22 13.46 -10.51 0.39
C LYS A 22 13.88 -9.19 -0.26
N PRO A 23 13.51 -8.05 0.36
CA PRO A 23 13.66 -6.76 -0.27
C PRO A 23 15.14 -6.42 -0.50
N PRO A 24 15.47 -5.67 -1.57
CA PRO A 24 16.80 -5.11 -1.73
C PRO A 24 17.23 -4.31 -0.51
N SER A 25 18.48 -4.48 -0.07
CA SER A 25 19.00 -3.74 1.08
C SER A 25 19.35 -2.28 0.75
N SER A 26 19.52 -1.97 -0.54
CA SER A 26 19.80 -0.63 -1.02
C SER A 26 18.51 0.15 -1.23
N ARG A 27 18.43 1.36 -0.64
CA ARG A 27 17.37 2.34 -0.89
C ARG A 27 17.14 2.57 -2.38
N ASP A 28 18.23 2.75 -3.14
CA ASP A 28 18.16 3.13 -4.55
C ASP A 28 17.64 2.00 -5.45
N GLU A 29 17.69 0.76 -4.96
CA GLU A 29 17.08 -0.42 -5.61
C GLU A 29 15.65 -0.67 -5.12
N LEU A 30 15.36 -0.37 -3.86
CA LEU A 30 14.07 -0.61 -3.24
C LEU A 30 13.00 0.41 -3.70
N LEU A 31 13.36 1.70 -3.80
CA LEU A 31 12.41 2.75 -4.20
C LEU A 31 11.77 2.48 -5.58
N PRO A 32 12.52 2.17 -6.65
CA PRO A 32 11.92 1.85 -7.95
C PRO A 32 11.01 0.62 -7.91
N VAL A 33 11.29 -0.35 -7.04
CA VAL A 33 10.44 -1.53 -6.86
C VAL A 33 9.10 -1.13 -6.23
N LEU A 34 9.13 -0.29 -5.19
CA LEU A 34 7.92 0.24 -4.54
C LEU A 34 7.10 1.11 -5.51
N ASP A 35 7.75 1.98 -6.28
CA ASP A 35 7.10 2.78 -7.33
C ASP A 35 6.38 1.88 -8.34
N LYS A 36 7.04 0.79 -8.74
CA LYS A 36 6.45 -0.14 -9.69
C LYS A 36 5.26 -0.88 -9.12
N ILE A 37 5.33 -1.28 -7.87
CA ILE A 37 4.23 -1.95 -7.16
C ILE A 37 3.02 -1.02 -7.06
N GLU A 38 3.24 0.23 -6.66
CA GLU A 38 2.19 1.26 -6.58
C GLU A 38 1.46 1.43 -7.91
N GLU A 39 2.19 1.57 -9.02
CA GLU A 39 1.60 1.67 -10.38
C GLU A 39 0.74 0.46 -10.77
N LEU A 40 1.08 -0.74 -10.26
CA LEU A 40 0.30 -1.95 -10.50
C LEU A 40 -0.95 -1.97 -9.62
N LEU A 41 -0.83 -1.60 -8.35
CA LEU A 41 -1.93 -1.55 -7.39
C LEU A 41 -3.01 -0.53 -7.79
N GLN A 42 -2.61 0.63 -8.33
CA GLN A 42 -3.53 1.65 -8.83
C GLN A 42 -4.46 1.14 -9.95
N LYS A 43 -4.07 0.06 -10.64
CA LYS A 43 -4.87 -0.55 -11.73
C LYS A 43 -5.83 -1.62 -11.23
N VAL A 44 -5.73 -2.02 -9.97
CA VAL A 44 -6.61 -3.02 -9.37
C VAL A 44 -7.85 -2.31 -8.84
N GLU A 45 -9.02 -2.80 -9.24
CA GLU A 45 -10.29 -2.30 -8.73
C GLU A 45 -10.55 -2.80 -7.31
N GLN A 46 -11.46 -2.11 -6.62
CA GLN A 46 -11.92 -2.51 -5.29
C GLN A 46 -12.63 -3.86 -5.35
N SER A 47 -12.46 -4.68 -4.31
CA SER A 47 -13.07 -6.01 -4.16
C SER A 47 -12.83 -6.93 -5.37
N PRO A 48 -11.58 -7.17 -5.78
CA PRO A 48 -11.27 -7.89 -6.99
C PRO A 48 -11.56 -9.40 -6.85
N ALA A 49 -11.50 -10.13 -7.96
CA ALA A 49 -11.71 -11.58 -7.98
C ALA A 49 -10.73 -12.33 -7.06
N ARG A 50 -11.11 -13.55 -6.63
CA ARG A 50 -10.29 -14.38 -5.72
C ARG A 50 -8.88 -14.67 -6.26
N SER A 51 -8.72 -14.78 -7.58
CA SER A 51 -7.41 -14.99 -8.23
C SER A 51 -6.50 -13.79 -7.98
N MET A 52 -6.99 -12.57 -8.16
CA MET A 52 -6.27 -11.33 -7.87
C MET A 52 -5.95 -11.19 -6.39
N GLN A 53 -6.91 -11.49 -5.49
CA GLN A 53 -6.63 -11.51 -4.04
C GLN A 53 -5.51 -12.50 -3.69
N THR A 54 -5.47 -13.66 -4.34
CA THR A 54 -4.41 -14.65 -4.16
C THR A 54 -3.07 -14.11 -4.68
N ALA A 55 -3.07 -13.43 -5.82
CA ALA A 55 -1.88 -12.80 -6.39
C ALA A 55 -1.33 -11.65 -5.52
N LEU A 56 -2.19 -10.94 -4.79
CA LEU A 56 -1.80 -9.87 -3.86
C LEU A 56 -1.24 -10.40 -2.52
N SER A 57 -1.55 -11.63 -2.14
CA SER A 57 -1.18 -12.17 -0.82
C SER A 57 0.31 -12.10 -0.48
N PRO A 58 1.26 -12.45 -1.37
CA PRO A 58 2.69 -12.33 -1.08
C PRO A 58 3.10 -10.88 -0.83
N LEU A 59 2.55 -9.94 -1.61
CA LEU A 59 2.81 -8.52 -1.48
C LEU A 59 2.27 -7.95 -0.17
N MET A 60 1.03 -8.29 0.17
CA MET A 60 0.41 -7.85 1.44
C MET A 60 1.24 -8.29 2.64
N LYS A 61 1.79 -9.51 2.62
CA LYS A 61 2.68 -10.04 3.67
C LYS A 61 4.02 -9.31 3.71
N ALA A 62 4.62 -9.05 2.55
CA ALA A 62 5.91 -8.37 2.46
C ALA A 62 5.83 -6.93 3.00
N LEU A 63 4.80 -6.17 2.63
CA LEU A 63 4.65 -4.75 3.00
C LEU A 63 4.52 -4.53 4.51
N VAL A 64 4.06 -5.53 5.27
CA VAL A 64 3.93 -5.46 6.74
C VAL A 64 5.06 -6.15 7.49
N ALA A 65 6.10 -6.59 6.77
CA ALA A 65 7.32 -7.10 7.39
C ALA A 65 8.05 -5.95 8.12
N GLU A 66 8.67 -6.24 9.27
CA GLU A 66 9.28 -5.21 10.11
C GLU A 66 10.39 -4.45 9.36
N GLU A 67 11.11 -5.12 8.47
CA GLU A 67 12.17 -4.57 7.65
C GLU A 67 11.68 -3.40 6.77
N LEU A 68 10.43 -3.44 6.30
CA LEU A 68 9.83 -2.39 5.49
C LEU A 68 9.04 -1.38 6.34
N LEU A 69 8.24 -1.85 7.30
CA LEU A 69 7.44 -0.96 8.16
C LEU A 69 8.30 -0.04 9.02
N LYS A 70 9.43 -0.55 9.52
CA LYS A 70 10.34 0.17 10.43
C LYS A 70 11.62 0.63 9.72
N HIS A 71 11.62 0.67 8.39
CA HIS A 71 12.78 1.07 7.59
C HIS A 71 13.29 2.46 8.00
N SER A 72 14.60 2.70 8.05
CA SER A 72 15.15 3.98 8.55
C SER A 72 14.96 5.15 7.57
N ASP A 73 15.02 4.86 6.27
CA ASP A 73 14.86 5.86 5.21
C ASP A 73 13.41 6.34 5.07
N VAL A 74 13.23 7.66 5.05
CA VAL A 74 11.92 8.31 5.00
C VAL A 74 11.21 8.11 3.66
N ASP A 75 11.94 8.15 2.54
CA ASP A 75 11.34 7.96 1.21
C ASP A 75 10.85 6.52 1.05
N VAL A 76 11.59 5.54 1.60
CA VAL A 76 11.15 4.14 1.63
C VAL A 76 9.87 4.00 2.46
N LYS A 77 9.80 4.60 3.65
CA LYS A 77 8.58 4.58 4.47
C LYS A 77 7.38 5.14 3.73
N VAL A 78 7.55 6.27 3.02
CA VAL A 78 6.48 6.88 2.21
C VAL A 78 6.07 5.95 1.06
N GLY A 79 7.03 5.32 0.38
CA GLY A 79 6.73 4.34 -0.67
C GLY A 79 5.93 3.14 -0.17
N VAL A 80 6.31 2.58 0.99
CA VAL A 80 5.58 1.49 1.65
C VAL A 80 4.18 1.94 2.07
N ALA A 81 4.06 3.14 2.67
CA ALA A 81 2.78 3.71 3.06
C ALA A 81 1.84 3.91 1.86
N SER A 82 2.37 4.34 0.70
CA SER A 82 1.58 4.48 -0.53
C SER A 82 1.06 3.13 -1.02
N CYS A 83 1.92 2.12 -1.07
CA CYS A 83 1.52 0.76 -1.46
C CYS A 83 0.43 0.19 -0.53
N ILE A 84 0.58 0.36 0.79
CA ILE A 84 -0.41 -0.10 1.78
C ILE A 84 -1.72 0.68 1.67
N SER A 85 -1.67 1.97 1.35
CA SER A 85 -2.86 2.79 1.12
C SER A 85 -3.67 2.26 -0.06
N GLU A 86 -3.00 1.87 -1.14
CA GLU A 86 -3.66 1.23 -2.28
C GLU A 86 -4.21 -0.17 -1.96
N ILE A 87 -3.49 -0.98 -1.18
CA ILE A 87 -4.03 -2.25 -0.66
C ILE A 87 -5.32 -2.01 0.13
N THR A 88 -5.33 -1.01 0.99
CA THR A 88 -6.52 -0.64 1.77
C THR A 88 -7.68 -0.21 0.88
N ARG A 89 -7.41 0.54 -0.20
CA ARG A 89 -8.42 0.88 -1.22
C ARG A 89 -8.97 -0.35 -1.91
N ILE A 90 -8.11 -1.31 -2.27
CA ILE A 90 -8.49 -2.53 -2.98
C ILE A 90 -9.35 -3.43 -2.09
N THR A 91 -9.00 -3.59 -0.81
CA THR A 91 -9.71 -4.51 0.09
C THR A 91 -10.93 -3.91 0.75
N ALA A 92 -11.09 -2.58 0.74
CA ALA A 92 -12.27 -1.92 1.29
C ALA A 92 -13.57 -2.56 0.74
N PRO A 93 -14.63 -2.72 1.55
CA PRO A 93 -14.75 -2.24 2.92
C PRO A 93 -13.98 -3.09 3.93
N ASP A 94 -13.45 -4.26 3.57
CA ASP A 94 -12.76 -5.15 4.51
C ASP A 94 -11.35 -4.64 4.84
N ALA A 95 -10.98 -4.74 6.12
CA ALA A 95 -9.64 -4.40 6.56
C ALA A 95 -8.62 -5.39 5.95
N PRO A 96 -7.50 -4.90 5.40
CA PRO A 96 -6.49 -5.79 4.80
C PRO A 96 -5.72 -6.60 5.85
N TYR A 97 -5.74 -6.17 7.11
CA TYR A 97 -4.98 -6.76 8.22
C TYR A 97 -5.82 -6.79 9.51
N ASP A 98 -5.39 -7.58 10.49
CA ASP A 98 -5.95 -7.58 11.84
C ASP A 98 -5.67 -6.27 12.61
N ASP A 99 -6.37 -6.06 13.73
CA ASP A 99 -6.32 -4.81 14.48
C ASP A 99 -4.93 -4.44 14.99
N ASP A 100 -4.11 -5.43 15.34
CA ASP A 100 -2.74 -5.18 15.84
C ASP A 100 -1.83 -4.72 14.70
N LYS A 101 -1.93 -5.34 13.53
CA LYS A 101 -1.20 -4.87 12.32
C LYS A 101 -1.74 -3.57 11.77
N MET A 102 -3.04 -3.32 11.88
CA MET A 102 -3.62 -2.05 11.47
C MET A 102 -3.08 -0.88 12.28
N LYS A 103 -2.75 -1.04 13.58
CA LYS A 103 -2.09 0.02 14.37
C LYS A 103 -0.74 0.42 13.78
N ASP A 104 0.10 -0.57 13.44
CA ASP A 104 1.41 -0.32 12.81
C ASP A 104 1.26 0.38 11.46
N VAL A 105 0.27 -0.06 10.65
CA VAL A 105 -0.05 0.55 9.35
C VAL A 105 -0.50 2.00 9.50
N PHE A 106 -1.41 2.28 10.44
CA PHE A 106 -1.87 3.65 10.70
C PHE A 106 -0.71 4.53 11.17
N GLN A 107 0.15 4.02 12.05
CA GLN A 107 1.31 4.77 12.51
C GLN A 107 2.27 5.09 11.36
N LEU A 108 2.49 4.14 10.42
CA LEU A 108 3.29 4.37 9.23
C LEU A 108 2.66 5.45 8.34
N ILE A 109 1.36 5.35 8.05
CA ILE A 109 0.63 6.35 7.24
C ILE A 109 0.72 7.73 7.90
N VAL A 110 0.51 7.84 9.20
CA VAL A 110 0.65 9.12 9.93
C VAL A 110 2.07 9.65 9.86
N SER A 111 3.08 8.80 10.07
CA SER A 111 4.50 9.20 9.98
C SER A 111 4.90 9.64 8.57
N SER A 112 4.23 9.10 7.54
CA SER A 112 4.40 9.53 6.15
C SER A 112 3.96 10.98 5.91
N PHE A 113 3.35 11.64 6.91
CA PHE A 113 2.96 13.05 6.84
C PHE A 113 3.86 14.01 7.62
N GLU A 114 4.81 13.53 8.43
CA GLU A 114 5.65 14.35 9.33
C GLU A 114 6.55 15.37 8.60
N SER A 115 6.64 15.31 7.27
CA SER A 115 7.39 16.28 6.45
C SER A 115 6.57 16.78 5.26
N LEU A 116 5.23 16.81 5.35
CA LEU A 116 4.35 17.33 4.30
C LEU A 116 4.65 18.78 3.89
N SER A 117 5.20 19.59 4.79
CA SER A 117 5.56 20.98 4.51
C SER A 117 6.78 21.11 3.60
N ASP A 118 7.55 20.03 3.41
CA ASP A 118 8.70 20.03 2.51
C ASP A 118 8.29 19.66 1.08
N THR A 119 7.84 20.68 0.35
CA THR A 119 7.46 20.60 -1.07
C THR A 119 8.65 20.35 -1.99
N SER A 120 9.89 20.42 -1.48
CA SER A 120 11.11 20.11 -2.25
C SER A 120 11.49 18.64 -2.18
N SER A 121 10.86 17.87 -1.28
CA SER A 121 11.13 16.46 -1.12
C SER A 121 10.65 15.64 -2.32
N ARG A 122 11.43 14.62 -2.71
CA ARG A 122 11.05 13.63 -3.74
C ARG A 122 9.73 12.93 -3.42
N SER A 123 9.40 12.85 -2.14
CA SER A 123 8.22 12.18 -1.62
C SER A 123 6.96 13.03 -1.58
N TYR A 124 7.02 14.35 -1.88
CA TYR A 124 5.86 15.24 -1.71
C TYR A 124 4.63 14.78 -2.51
N GLU A 125 4.79 14.41 -3.78
CA GLU A 125 3.68 13.93 -4.62
C GLU A 125 3.06 12.64 -4.04
N LYS A 126 3.88 11.68 -3.62
CA LYS A 126 3.42 10.45 -2.98
C LYS A 126 2.64 10.74 -1.70
N ARG A 127 3.10 11.68 -0.87
CA ARG A 127 2.38 12.07 0.36
C ARG A 127 1.00 12.63 0.04
N ALA A 128 0.86 13.42 -1.04
CA ALA A 128 -0.43 13.90 -1.49
C ALA A 128 -1.34 12.75 -1.98
N THR A 129 -0.80 11.79 -2.74
CA THR A 129 -1.53 10.59 -3.19
C THR A 129 -2.02 9.74 -2.02
N ILE A 130 -1.18 9.50 -1.00
CA ILE A 130 -1.59 8.79 0.23
C ILE A 130 -2.80 9.48 0.87
N LEU A 131 -2.77 10.81 0.97
CA LEU A 131 -3.82 11.61 1.58
C LEU A 131 -5.14 11.51 0.79
N GLU A 132 -5.06 11.54 -0.54
CA GLU A 132 -6.21 11.34 -1.43
C GLU A 132 -6.78 9.91 -1.29
N THR A 133 -5.93 8.89 -1.28
CA THR A 133 -6.36 7.48 -1.16
C THR A 133 -7.02 7.21 0.20
N VAL A 134 -6.43 7.69 1.30
CA VAL A 134 -7.01 7.55 2.65
C VAL A 134 -8.36 8.28 2.75
N ALA A 135 -8.49 9.47 2.14
CA ALA A 135 -9.76 10.19 2.09
C ALA A 135 -10.84 9.40 1.31
N LYS A 136 -10.48 8.81 0.17
CA LYS A 136 -11.38 7.95 -0.62
C LYS A 136 -11.82 6.71 0.15
N VAL A 137 -10.90 6.00 0.82
CA VAL A 137 -11.22 4.84 1.66
C VAL A 137 -12.21 5.20 2.76
N ARG A 138 -12.03 6.34 3.46
CA ARG A 138 -12.98 6.80 4.48
C ARG A 138 -14.37 7.06 3.91
N ILE A 139 -14.46 7.66 2.72
CA ILE A 139 -15.74 7.91 2.04
C ILE A 139 -16.42 6.60 1.64
N LEU A 140 -15.64 5.63 1.12
CA LEU A 140 -16.14 4.30 0.79
C LEU A 140 -16.68 3.62 2.05
N CYS A 141 -15.89 3.52 3.11
CA CYS A 141 -16.32 2.95 4.40
C CYS A 141 -17.58 3.62 4.97
N HIS A 142 -17.75 4.93 4.81
CA HIS A 142 -18.97 5.64 5.25
C HIS A 142 -20.19 5.30 4.38
N HIS A 143 -20.02 5.09 3.07
CA HIS A 143 -21.12 4.68 2.18
C HIS A 143 -21.51 3.21 2.33
N VAL A 144 -20.58 2.32 2.70
CA VAL A 144 -20.86 0.87 2.88
C VAL A 144 -21.17 0.46 4.32
N GLY A 145 -21.24 1.41 5.27
CA GLY A 145 -21.61 1.11 6.66
C GLY A 145 -20.52 0.37 7.43
N PHE A 146 -19.26 0.83 7.32
CA PHE A 146 -18.16 0.27 8.11
C PHE A 146 -18.33 0.64 9.59
N ARG A 147 -18.64 -0.36 10.41
CA ARG A 147 -18.60 -0.26 11.87
C ARG A 147 -17.13 -0.46 12.27
N MET A 148 -16.39 0.64 12.46
CA MET A 148 -15.17 0.61 13.26
C MET A 148 -15.59 0.09 14.63
N ARG A 149 -15.34 -1.19 14.90
CA ARG A 149 -15.64 -1.79 16.18
C ARG A 149 -14.54 -1.34 17.12
N SER A 150 -14.74 -0.15 17.71
CA SER A 150 -14.07 0.21 18.95
C SER A 150 -14.69 -0.67 20.04
N ASP A 151 -14.07 -1.82 20.30
CA ASP A 151 -14.32 -2.56 21.54
C ASP A 151 -13.21 -2.15 22.54
N ASP A 152 -13.67 -1.43 23.56
CA ASP A 152 -13.10 -1.07 24.88
C ASP A 152 -11.81 -0.24 25.03
#